data_AF-A0A2N2IYE4-F1
#
_entry.id   AF-A0A2N2IYE4-F1
#
_cell.length_a   1.000
_cell.length_b   1.000
_cell.length_c   1.000
_cell.angle_alpha   90.00
_cell.angle_beta   90.00
_cell.angle_gamma   90.00
#
_symmetry.space_group_name_H-M   'P 1'
#
loop_
_entity.id
_entity.type
_entity.pdbx_description
1 polymer ?
#
loop_
_entity_poly.entity_id
_entity_poly.type
_entity_poly.pdbx_seq_one_letter_code
_entity_poly.pdbx_strand_id
1 'polypeptide(L)'
;REVMKIRDSLIPRYAELIYNGFWFSPEMKLLQRTMDNAQETVNGVVRLKLIKGNCIPVGRKSDQSLYQESFATFEEDQVYTQSDAGGFIRLNALRLTIQALVEKKR
;
A
#
# COMPACT_ATOMS: atom_id res chain seq x y z
N ARG A 1 2.11 4.22 0.26
CA ARG A 1 1.43 3.27 1.18
C ARG A 1 -0.07 3.54 1.27
N GLU A 2 -0.52 4.73 1.71
CA GLU A 2 -1.96 4.98 1.92
C GLU A 2 -2.78 5.00 0.62
N VAL A 3 -2.24 5.55 -0.48
CA VAL A 3 -2.87 5.49 -1.81
C VAL A 3 -3.19 4.03 -2.23
N MET A 4 -2.26 3.11 -1.99
CA MET A 4 -2.45 1.68 -2.28
C MET A 4 -3.61 1.10 -1.46
N LYS A 5 -3.71 1.40 -0.17
CA LYS A 5 -4.80 0.93 0.68
C LYS A 5 -6.17 1.44 0.20
N ILE A 6 -6.26 2.71 -0.16
CA ILE A 6 -7.49 3.31 -0.67
C ILE A 6 -7.89 2.62 -1.97
N ARG A 7 -6.97 2.53 -2.94
CA ARG A 7 -7.19 1.81 -4.19
C ARG A 7 -7.70 0.38 -3.93
N ASP A 8 -7.01 -0.37 -3.08
CA ASP A 8 -7.35 -1.77 -2.80
C ASP A 8 -8.72 -1.94 -2.13
N SER A 9 -9.13 -1.00 -1.27
CA SER A 9 -10.48 -0.99 -0.70
C SER A 9 -11.59 -0.77 -1.73
N LEU A 10 -11.28 -0.14 -2.87
CA LEU A 10 -12.24 0.16 -3.94
C LEU A 10 -12.31 -0.94 -5.01
N ILE A 11 -11.30 -1.83 -5.09
CA ILE A 11 -11.25 -2.93 -6.08
C ILE A 11 -12.50 -3.82 -6.05
N PRO A 12 -13.01 -4.27 -4.88
CA PRO A 12 -14.21 -5.12 -4.85
C PRO A 12 -15.44 -4.45 -5.48
N ARG A 13 -15.66 -3.17 -5.17
CA ARG A 13 -16.80 -2.41 -5.72
C ARG A 13 -16.63 -2.17 -7.22
N TYR A 14 -15.41 -1.89 -7.66
CA TYR A 14 -15.09 -1.73 -9.08
C TYR A 14 -15.42 -3.02 -9.87
N ALA A 15 -15.01 -4.18 -9.36
CA ALA A 15 -15.32 -5.47 -9.96
C ALA A 15 -16.83 -5.78 -9.97
N GLU A 16 -17.54 -5.47 -8.88
CA GLU A 16 -18.99 -5.65 -8.77
C GLU A 16 -19.76 -4.85 -9.83
N LEU A 17 -19.40 -3.58 -10.05
CA LEU A 17 -20.04 -2.73 -11.06
C LEU A 17 -19.85 -3.30 -12.47
N ILE A 18 -18.65 -3.79 -12.79
CA ILE A 18 -18.37 -4.44 -14.08
C ILE A 18 -19.22 -5.70 -14.22
N TYR A 19 -19.24 -6.56 -13.20
CA TYR A 19 -20.00 -7.81 -13.21
C TYR A 19 -21.49 -7.59 -13.44
N ASN A 20 -22.04 -6.55 -12.79
CA ASN A 20 -23.46 -6.18 -12.91
C ASN A 20 -23.78 -5.39 -14.20
N GLY A 21 -22.80 -5.11 -15.07
CA GLY A 21 -23.02 -4.42 -16.35
C GLY A 21 -23.07 -2.90 -16.26
N PHE A 22 -22.67 -2.30 -15.13
CA PHE A 22 -22.70 -0.84 -14.91
C PHE A 22 -21.45 -0.11 -15.45
N TRP A 23 -20.88 -0.56 -16.57
CA TRP A 23 -19.66 0.02 -17.13
C TRP A 23 -19.77 1.54 -17.42
N PHE A 24 -20.95 1.99 -17.86
CA PHE A 24 -21.19 3.39 -18.24
C PHE A 24 -21.87 4.21 -17.13
N SER A 25 -21.98 3.69 -15.91
CA SER A 25 -22.64 4.39 -14.82
C SER A 25 -21.78 5.55 -14.26
N PRO A 26 -22.39 6.56 -13.63
CA PRO A 26 -21.63 7.69 -13.06
C PRO A 26 -20.64 7.24 -11.98
N GLU A 27 -21.00 6.26 -11.15
CA GLU A 27 -20.12 5.69 -10.14
C GLU A 27 -18.94 4.92 -10.74
N MET A 28 -19.13 4.21 -11.86
CA MET A 28 -18.02 3.57 -12.57
C MET A 28 -17.04 4.61 -13.13
N LYS A 29 -17.56 5.71 -13.71
CA LYS A 29 -16.71 6.82 -14.19
C LYS A 29 -15.87 7.46 -13.07
N LEU A 30 -16.43 7.60 -11.88
CA LEU A 30 -15.72 8.12 -10.71
C LEU A 30 -14.59 7.17 -10.27
N LEU A 31 -14.89 5.89 -10.17
CA LEU A 31 -13.89 4.90 -9.78
C LEU A 31 -12.80 4.75 -10.83
N GLN A 32 -13.16 4.73 -12.13
CA GLN A 32 -12.19 4.67 -13.22
C GLN A 32 -11.15 5.79 -13.12
N ARG A 33 -11.60 7.05 -12.96
CA ARG A 33 -10.68 8.19 -12.77
C ARG A 33 -9.77 8.02 -11.56
N THR A 34 -10.30 7.48 -10.47
CA THR A 34 -9.52 7.22 -9.26
C THR A 34 -8.44 6.16 -9.51
N MET A 35 -8.79 5.10 -10.25
CA MET A 35 -7.85 4.04 -10.63
C MET A 35 -6.78 4.57 -11.58
N ASP A 36 -7.17 5.34 -12.61
CA ASP A 36 -6.24 5.94 -13.58
C ASP A 36 -5.20 6.82 -12.88
N ASN A 37 -5.65 7.74 -12.02
CA ASN A 37 -4.77 8.60 -11.22
C ASN A 37 -3.84 7.77 -10.31
N ALA A 38 -4.35 6.70 -9.71
CA ALA A 38 -3.54 5.83 -8.86
C ALA A 38 -2.51 5.01 -9.64
N GLN A 39 -2.62 4.91 -10.97
CA GLN A 39 -1.69 4.17 -11.84
C GLN A 39 -0.66 5.05 -12.56
N GLU A 40 -0.72 6.38 -12.46
CA GLU A 40 0.19 7.31 -13.18
C GLU A 40 1.68 6.98 -13.03
N THR A 41 2.10 6.54 -11.83
CA THR A 41 3.50 6.21 -11.53
C THR A 41 3.77 4.71 -11.49
N VAL A 42 2.79 3.88 -11.87
CA VAL A 42 2.92 2.42 -11.87
C VAL A 42 3.52 1.96 -13.19
N ASN A 43 4.85 1.98 -13.25
CA ASN A 43 5.64 1.50 -14.37
C ASN A 43 6.85 0.69 -13.92
N GLY A 44 7.44 -0.06 -14.84
CA GLY A 44 8.64 -0.87 -14.61
C GLY A 44 8.51 -2.28 -15.16
N VAL A 45 9.45 -3.13 -14.77
CA VAL A 45 9.56 -4.51 -15.23
C VAL A 45 9.53 -5.45 -14.02
N VAL A 46 8.65 -6.44 -14.08
CA VAL A 46 8.61 -7.55 -13.14
C VAL A 46 9.11 -8.80 -13.85
N ARG A 47 10.14 -9.45 -13.30
CA ARG A 47 10.64 -10.72 -13.79
C ARG A 47 9.87 -11.85 -13.09
N LEU A 48 9.26 -12.73 -13.87
CA LEU A 48 8.47 -13.86 -13.38
C LEU A 48 9.16 -15.19 -13.70
N LYS A 49 8.98 -16.18 -12.81
CA LYS A 49 9.28 -17.59 -13.04
C LYS A 49 7.96 -18.34 -13.17
N LEU A 50 7.78 -19.02 -14.30
CA LEU A 50 6.58 -19.81 -14.59
C LEU A 50 6.92 -21.29 -14.42
N ILE A 51 6.27 -21.98 -13.47
CA ILE A 51 6.57 -23.39 -13.19
C ILE A 51 5.35 -24.15 -12.70
N LYS A 52 5.03 -25.28 -13.34
CA LYS A 52 3.93 -26.19 -12.92
C LYS A 52 2.62 -25.46 -12.61
N GLY A 53 2.21 -24.53 -13.48
CA GLY A 53 0.98 -23.73 -13.29
C GLY A 53 1.11 -22.54 -12.32
N ASN A 54 2.28 -22.28 -11.75
CA ASN A 54 2.53 -21.14 -10.87
C ASN A 54 3.19 -19.98 -11.62
N CYS A 55 2.86 -18.76 -11.21
CA CYS A 55 3.51 -17.52 -11.61
C CYS A 55 4.18 -16.89 -10.37
N ILE A 56 5.52 -16.87 -10.32
CA ILE A 56 6.27 -16.41 -9.14
C ILE A 56 7.11 -15.18 -9.50
N PRO A 57 6.95 -14.03 -8.84
CA PRO A 57 7.81 -12.87 -9.05
C PRO A 57 9.20 -13.11 -8.44
N VAL A 58 10.25 -12.92 -9.26
CA VAL A 58 11.66 -13.14 -8.90
C VAL A 58 12.54 -11.89 -9.06
N GLY A 59 11.95 -10.75 -9.41
CA GLY A 59 12.66 -9.49 -9.53
C GLY A 59 11.74 -8.36 -9.97
N ARG A 60 12.07 -7.13 -9.57
CA ARG A 60 11.33 -5.90 -9.89
C ARG A 60 12.34 -4.79 -10.14
N LYS A 61 12.11 -3.96 -11.16
CA LYS A 61 12.83 -2.72 -11.41
C LYS A 61 11.89 -1.65 -11.96
N SER A 62 12.10 -0.39 -11.59
CA SER A 62 11.32 0.76 -12.07
C SER A 62 12.16 2.01 -11.94
N ASP A 63 12.10 2.89 -12.94
CA ASP A 63 12.78 4.19 -12.92
C ASP A 63 12.06 5.17 -11.96
N GLN A 64 10.81 4.88 -11.59
CA GLN A 64 10.03 5.62 -10.58
C GLN A 64 9.84 4.80 -9.29
N SER A 65 10.81 3.96 -8.95
CA SER A 65 10.78 3.17 -7.72
C SER A 65 10.80 4.08 -6.48
N LEU A 66 9.81 3.91 -5.60
CA LEU A 66 9.81 4.52 -4.26
C LEU A 66 10.70 3.77 -3.26
N TYR A 67 11.25 2.61 -3.65
CA TYR A 67 12.24 1.90 -2.84
C TYR A 67 13.61 2.59 -2.99
N GLN A 68 14.20 2.96 -1.86
CA GLN A 68 15.55 3.51 -1.79
C GLN A 68 16.39 2.62 -0.88
N GLU A 69 17.48 2.09 -1.42
CA GLU A 69 18.33 1.12 -0.72
C GLU A 69 18.97 1.73 0.54
N SER A 70 19.46 2.97 0.47
CA SER A 70 20.06 3.71 1.60
C SER A 70 19.14 3.94 2.80
N PHE A 71 17.82 3.85 2.62
CA PHE A 71 16.84 3.92 3.72
C PHE A 71 16.44 2.54 4.25
N ALA A 72 16.84 1.47 3.56
CA ALA A 72 16.48 0.09 3.87
C ALA A 72 17.68 -0.78 4.26
N THR A 73 18.92 -0.31 4.08
CA THR A 73 20.14 -0.97 4.52
C THR A 73 20.23 -0.95 6.05
N PHE A 74 20.90 -1.98 6.59
CA PHE A 74 21.31 -2.00 8.00
C PHE A 74 22.74 -1.47 8.19
N GLU A 75 23.36 -1.00 7.11
CA GLU A 75 24.70 -0.39 7.15
C GLU A 75 24.62 0.99 7.80
N GLU A 76 25.78 1.50 8.23
CA GLU A 76 25.90 2.70 9.06
C GLU A 76 25.60 3.98 8.27
N ASP A 77 24.33 4.19 7.95
CA ASP A 77 23.86 5.30 7.11
C ASP A 77 23.24 6.42 7.96
N GLN A 78 23.68 7.66 7.73
CA GLN A 78 23.23 8.87 8.43
C GLN A 78 21.82 9.35 8.04
N VAL A 79 21.09 8.55 7.25
CA VAL A 79 19.89 9.02 6.53
C VAL A 79 18.61 8.88 7.36
N TYR A 80 18.60 8.06 8.42
CA TYR A 80 17.44 7.86 9.29
C TYR A 80 17.78 7.92 10.78
N THR A 81 17.12 8.81 11.52
CA THR A 81 17.28 8.96 12.97
C THR A 81 16.49 7.90 13.72
N GLN A 82 17.15 6.81 14.13
CA GLN A 82 16.47 5.69 14.81
C GLN A 82 15.76 6.07 16.12
N SER A 83 16.20 7.13 16.82
CA SER A 83 15.57 7.60 18.06
C SER A 83 14.12 8.06 17.87
N ASP A 84 13.76 8.53 16.67
CA ASP A 84 12.42 9.05 16.38
C ASP A 84 11.37 7.93 16.37
N ALA A 85 11.79 6.69 16.09
CA ALA A 85 10.93 5.52 16.12
C ALA A 85 10.26 5.34 17.49
N GLY A 86 10.98 5.62 18.58
CA GLY A 86 10.44 5.49 19.94
C GLY A 86 9.26 6.44 20.19
N GLY A 87 9.35 7.68 19.71
CA GLY A 87 8.26 8.65 19.78
C GLY A 87 7.07 8.23 18.92
N PHE A 88 7.34 7.82 17.68
CA PHE A 88 6.32 7.35 16.74
C PHE A 88 5.52 6.15 17.30
N ILE A 89 6.21 5.14 17.86
CA ILE A 89 5.57 3.97 18.46
C ILE A 89 4.66 4.38 19.60
N ARG A 90 5.13 5.25 20.51
CA ARG A 90 4.32 5.74 21.64
C ARG A 90 3.06 6.44 21.17
N LEU A 91 3.15 7.31 20.17
CA LEU A 91 2.00 8.04 19.64
C LEU A 91 1.02 7.13 18.91
N ASN A 92 1.51 6.19 18.10
CA ASN A 92 0.66 5.26 17.36
C ASN A 92 -0.07 4.28 18.29
N ALA A 93 0.61 3.82 19.35
CA ALA A 93 0.04 2.94 20.36
C ALA A 93 -0.86 3.65 21.39
N LEU A 94 -0.82 4.99 21.47
CA LEU A 94 -1.49 5.77 22.51
C LEU A 94 -2.98 5.41 22.66
N ARG A 95 -3.69 5.26 21.55
CA ARG A 95 -5.12 4.89 21.55
C ARG A 95 -5.37 3.54 22.21
N LEU A 96 -4.47 2.57 22.02
CA LEU A 96 -4.56 1.23 22.60
C LEU A 96 -4.22 1.26 24.10
N THR A 97 -3.21 2.05 24.47
CA THR A 97 -2.84 2.24 25.87
C THR A 97 -3.97 2.88 26.68
N ILE A 98 -4.64 3.89 26.14
CA ILE A 98 -5.79 4.54 26.78
C ILE A 98 -6.93 3.53 26.96
N GLN A 99 -7.27 2.77 25.91
CA GLN A 99 -8.31 1.75 26.00
C GLN A 99 -8.03 0.75 27.13
N ALA A 100 -6.82 0.20 27.19
CA ALA A 100 -6.44 -0.76 28.23
C ALA A 100 -6.49 -0.17 29.65
N LEU A 101 -6.14 1.12 29.81
CA LEU A 101 -6.24 1.82 31.10
C LEU A 101 -7.70 2.04 31.54
N VAL A 102 -8.60 2.31 30.60
CA VAL A 102 -10.05 2.43 30.88
C VAL A 102 -10.63 1.07 31.27
N GLU A 103 -10.26 0.00 30.55
CA GLU A 103 -10.71 -1.36 30.85
C GLU A 103 -10.24 -1.84 32.24
N LYS A 104 -9.00 -1.53 32.65
CA LYS A 104 -8.49 -1.86 34.00
C LYS A 104 -9.17 -1.10 35.15
N LYS A 105 -9.82 0.03 34.86
CA LYS A 105 -10.54 0.85 35.86
C LYS A 105 -11.99 0.41 36.04
N ARG A 106 -12.52 -0.41 35.13
CA ARG A 106 -13.81 -1.07 35.25
C ARG A 106 -13.67 -2.35 36.07
#